data_AF-A0AAV3Q3M5-F1
#
_entry.id   AF-A0AAV3Q3M5-F1
#
_cell.length_a   1.000
_cell.length_b   1.000
_cell.length_c   1.000
_cell.angle_alpha   90.00
_cell.angle_beta   90.00
_cell.angle_gamma   90.00
#
_symmetry.space_group_name_H-M   'P 1'
#
loop_
_entity.id
_entity.type
_entity.pdbx_description
1 polymer ?
#
loop_
_entity_poly.entity_id
_entity_poly.type
_entity_poly.pdbx_seq_one_letter_code
_entity_poly.pdbx_strand_id
1 'polypeptide(L)'
;MTRRTKVQLQLIPNESERKVSFRKRKTGLIKKLIELSTLCDVDACAIILSPFNSNIDVWPSPPTLQNILTRFRDMPETEQTKHMYNQETFTRERIQKEREQLRKLSIENQRIEIDQIINQCMSGTNFDFQNNLNLLNNVDVVLRQNIQEINIRINTLKGENFPQNTPMGG
;
A
#
# COMPACT_ATOMS: atom_id res chain seq x y z
N MET A 1 22.29 12.72 19.20
CA MET A 1 21.19 11.85 18.73
C MET A 1 21.41 11.56 17.25
N THR A 2 21.72 10.32 16.87
CA THR A 2 21.88 9.94 15.46
C THR A 2 20.50 9.90 14.80
N ARG A 3 20.27 10.75 13.79
CA ARG A 3 19.00 10.81 13.06
C ARG A 3 18.75 9.46 12.39
N ARG A 4 17.60 8.83 12.69
CA ARG A 4 17.19 7.57 12.06
C ARG A 4 16.79 7.86 10.62
N THR A 5 17.69 7.57 9.68
CA THR A 5 17.39 7.72 8.25
C THR A 5 16.32 6.73 7.83
N LYS A 6 15.40 7.17 6.97
CA LYS A 6 14.41 6.30 6.35
C LYS A 6 15.13 5.23 5.54
N VAL A 7 14.89 3.97 5.87
CA VAL A 7 15.49 2.82 5.16
C VAL A 7 14.53 2.32 4.09
N GLN A 8 15.07 1.89 2.95
CA GLN A 8 14.30 1.15 1.95
C GLN A 8 14.07 -0.29 2.44
N LEU A 9 12.86 -0.81 2.23
CA LEU A 9 12.50 -2.19 2.59
C LEU A 9 12.94 -3.15 1.49
N GLN A 10 14.25 -3.33 1.36
CA GLN A 10 14.90 -4.26 0.44
C GLN A 10 16.04 -4.99 1.13
N LEU A 11 16.62 -5.99 0.46
CA LEU A 11 17.79 -6.69 0.98
C LEU A 11 18.93 -5.69 1.21
N ILE A 12 19.45 -5.62 2.43
CA ILE A 12 20.61 -4.78 2.76
C ILE A 12 21.83 -5.40 2.07
N PRO A 13 22.50 -4.73 1.12
CA PRO A 13 23.55 -5.36 0.32
C PRO A 13 24.78 -5.74 1.16
N ASN A 14 25.23 -4.82 2.03
CA ASN A 14 26.37 -5.04 2.92
C ASN A 14 26.02 -6.11 3.98
N GLU A 15 26.74 -7.21 3.99
CA GLU A 15 26.47 -8.34 4.89
C GLU A 15 26.65 -7.99 6.37
N SER A 16 27.72 -7.25 6.72
CA SER A 16 28.00 -6.84 8.09
C SER A 16 26.89 -5.94 8.63
N GLU A 17 26.45 -4.96 7.84
CA GLU A 17 25.31 -4.10 8.19
C GLU A 17 24.01 -4.90 8.26
N ARG A 18 23.79 -5.84 7.33
CA ARG A 18 22.63 -6.74 7.33
C ARG A 18 22.58 -7.59 8.59
N LYS A 19 23.72 -8.12 9.05
CA LYS A 19 23.86 -8.91 10.28
C LYS A 19 23.59 -8.07 11.53
N VAL A 20 24.11 -6.85 11.60
CA VAL A 20 23.84 -5.91 12.70
C VAL A 20 22.36 -5.51 12.72
N SER A 21 21.79 -5.19 11.56
CA SER A 21 20.38 -4.83 11.40
C SER A 21 19.46 -5.99 11.79
N PHE A 22 19.76 -7.22 11.34
CA PHE A 22 19.03 -8.43 11.71
C PHE A 22 18.98 -8.61 13.22
N ARG A 23 20.12 -8.53 13.91
CA ARG A 23 20.18 -8.66 15.38
C ARG A 23 19.33 -7.60 16.08
N LYS A 24 19.47 -6.32 15.67
CA LYS A 24 18.69 -5.21 16.25
C LYS A 24 17.19 -5.36 16.00
N ARG A 25 16.79 -5.71 14.78
CA ARG A 25 15.38 -5.91 14.40
C ARG A 25 14.78 -7.14 15.08
N LYS A 26 15.51 -8.25 15.20
CA LYS A 26 15.10 -9.44 15.95
C LYS A 26 14.77 -9.08 17.39
N THR A 27 15.68 -8.41 18.09
CA THR A 27 15.44 -7.95 19.47
C THR A 27 14.24 -7.01 19.56
N GLY A 28 14.08 -6.07 18.62
CA GLY A 28 12.93 -5.18 18.57
C GLY A 28 11.60 -5.90 18.34
N LEU A 29 11.59 -6.90 17.46
CA LEU A 29 10.42 -7.73 17.17
C LEU A 29 9.98 -8.52 18.42
N ILE A 30 10.91 -9.20 19.09
CA ILE A 30 10.61 -9.94 20.31
C ILE A 30 10.09 -9.02 21.42
N LYS A 31 10.69 -7.83 21.60
CA LYS A 31 10.17 -6.85 22.57
C LYS A 31 8.73 -6.43 22.26
N LYS A 32 8.41 -6.18 20.99
CA LYS A 32 7.04 -5.84 20.57
C LYS A 32 6.05 -6.98 20.77
N LEU A 33 6.47 -8.22 20.55
CA LEU A 33 5.65 -9.39 20.84
C LEU A 33 5.38 -9.56 22.33
N ILE A 34 6.40 -9.36 23.18
CA ILE A 34 6.23 -9.36 24.64
C ILE A 34 5.23 -8.27 25.06
N GLU A 35 5.41 -7.04 24.58
CA GLU A 35 4.51 -5.92 24.86
C GLU A 35 3.08 -6.23 24.40
N LEU A 36 2.90 -6.72 23.17
CA LEU A 36 1.58 -7.07 22.62
C LEU A 36 0.90 -8.16 23.44
N SER A 37 1.62 -9.26 23.72
CA SER A 37 1.10 -10.39 24.49
C SER A 37 0.70 -9.97 25.90
N THR A 38 1.52 -9.12 26.55
CA THR A 38 1.26 -8.65 27.93
C THR A 38 0.13 -7.64 27.99
N LEU A 39 0.09 -6.65 27.09
CA LEU A 39 -0.88 -5.55 27.15
C LEU A 39 -2.27 -5.97 26.69
N CYS A 40 -2.35 -6.91 25.74
CA CYS A 40 -3.61 -7.35 25.16
C CYS A 40 -4.07 -8.70 25.69
N ASP A 41 -3.29 -9.36 26.55
CA ASP A 41 -3.54 -10.72 27.04
C ASP A 41 -3.80 -11.72 25.89
N VAL A 42 -2.91 -11.69 24.90
CA VAL A 42 -2.99 -12.55 23.71
C VAL A 42 -1.80 -13.50 23.64
N ASP A 43 -2.08 -14.73 23.22
CA ASP A 43 -1.04 -15.69 22.86
C ASP A 43 -0.32 -15.24 21.58
N ALA A 44 1.00 -15.07 21.69
CA ALA A 44 1.85 -14.74 20.57
C ALA A 44 3.13 -15.58 20.59
N CYS A 45 3.64 -15.94 19.42
CA CYS A 45 4.92 -16.64 19.29
C CYS A 45 5.68 -16.15 18.05
N ALA A 46 6.98 -16.42 18.03
CA ALA A 46 7.83 -16.15 16.87
C ALA A 46 8.77 -17.32 16.60
N ILE A 47 8.93 -17.62 15.31
CA ILE A 47 9.92 -18.55 14.76
C ILE A 47 10.76 -17.75 13.77
N ILE A 48 12.05 -17.61 14.04
CA ILE A 48 12.94 -16.72 13.29
C ILE A 48 14.14 -17.53 12.81
N LEU A 49 14.27 -17.64 11.48
CA LEU A 49 15.43 -18.26 10.84
C LEU A 49 16.47 -17.19 10.53
N SER A 50 17.73 -17.45 10.87
CA SER A 50 18.83 -16.57 10.55
C SER A 50 19.64 -17.13 9.37
N PRO A 51 20.04 -16.30 8.40
CA PRO A 51 21.04 -16.71 7.41
C PRO A 51 22.47 -16.69 7.99
N PHE A 52 22.66 -16.24 9.23
CA PHE A 52 23.98 -16.01 9.83
C PHE A 52 24.39 -17.07 10.87
N ASN A 53 23.50 -18.01 11.19
CA ASN A 53 23.74 -19.14 12.07
C ASN A 53 22.79 -20.29 11.68
N SER A 54 23.08 -21.50 12.15
CA SER A 54 22.27 -22.69 11.89
C SER A 54 21.08 -22.87 12.84
N ASN A 55 20.91 -21.96 13.81
CA ASN A 55 19.95 -22.14 14.89
C ASN A 55 18.64 -21.44 14.56
N ILE A 56 17.52 -22.06 14.93
CA ILE A 56 16.21 -21.43 14.87
C ILE A 56 16.02 -20.67 16.18
N ASP A 57 15.85 -19.36 16.09
CA ASP A 57 15.48 -18.54 17.23
C ASP A 57 13.96 -18.64 17.44
N VAL A 58 13.54 -19.05 18.65
CA VAL A 58 12.11 -19.14 19.02
C VAL A 58 11.81 -18.31 20.25
N TRP A 59 10.58 -17.79 20.31
CA TRP A 59 10.03 -17.12 21.49
C TRP A 59 8.54 -17.50 21.65
N PRO A 60 8.03 -17.74 22.87
CA PRO A 60 8.68 -17.59 24.18
C PRO A 60 9.64 -18.73 24.54
N SER A 61 9.12 -19.89 24.93
CA SER A 61 9.88 -21.12 25.17
C SER A 61 9.40 -22.19 24.18
N PRO A 62 10.23 -23.18 23.81
CA PRO A 62 9.79 -24.24 22.90
C PRO A 62 8.51 -24.95 23.36
N PRO A 63 8.31 -25.34 24.64
CA PRO A 63 7.06 -25.94 25.09
C PRO A 63 5.85 -25.01 24.94
N THR A 64 5.97 -23.74 25.31
CA THR A 64 4.90 -22.75 25.17
C THR A 64 4.54 -22.53 23.70
N LEU A 65 5.55 -22.42 22.84
CA LEU A 65 5.36 -22.26 21.40
C LEU A 65 4.63 -23.47 20.80
N GLN A 66 4.99 -24.70 21.19
CA GLN A 66 4.28 -25.89 20.72
C GLN A 66 2.79 -25.85 21.12
N ASN A 67 2.47 -25.45 22.36
CA ASN A 67 1.07 -25.32 22.79
C ASN A 67 0.30 -24.29 21.95
N ILE A 68 0.91 -23.14 21.65
CA ILE A 68 0.31 -22.12 20.79
C ILE A 68 0.09 -22.66 19.37
N LEU A 69 1.08 -23.35 18.80
CA LEU A 69 0.98 -23.93 17.46
C LEU A 69 -0.07 -25.02 17.37
N THR A 70 -0.21 -25.87 18.38
CA THR A 70 -1.26 -26.89 18.44
C THR A 70 -2.64 -26.22 18.42
N ARG A 71 -2.87 -25.25 19.32
CA ARG A 71 -4.14 -24.50 19.33
C ARG A 71 -4.45 -23.83 17.99
N PHE A 72 -3.43 -23.24 17.35
CA PHE A 72 -3.60 -22.61 16.03
C PHE A 72 -3.97 -23.63 14.94
N ARG A 73 -3.32 -24.80 14.93
CA ARG A 73 -3.61 -25.88 13.96
C ARG A 73 -4.98 -26.50 14.14
N ASP A 74 -5.49 -26.52 15.38
CA ASP A 74 -6.81 -27.04 15.71
C ASP A 74 -7.95 -26.07 15.28
N MET A 75 -7.63 -24.82 14.89
CA MET A 75 -8.63 -23.87 14.38
C MET A 75 -9.04 -24.18 12.94
N PRO A 76 -10.26 -23.80 12.50
CA PRO A 76 -10.66 -23.86 11.10
C PRO A 76 -9.71 -23.05 10.21
N GLU A 77 -9.42 -23.54 8.99
CA GLU A 77 -8.51 -22.90 8.03
C GLU A 77 -8.90 -21.45 7.69
N THR A 78 -10.21 -21.16 7.66
CA THR A 78 -10.72 -19.80 7.44
C THR A 78 -10.30 -18.83 8.54
N GLU A 79 -10.25 -19.27 9.80
CA GLU A 79 -9.79 -18.44 10.92
C GLU A 79 -8.26 -18.36 10.97
N GLN A 80 -7.55 -19.44 10.62
CA GLN A 80 -6.08 -19.43 10.51
C GLN A 80 -5.58 -18.37 9.51
N THR A 81 -6.29 -18.18 8.40
CA THR A 81 -5.85 -17.32 7.29
C THR A 81 -6.51 -15.94 7.26
N LYS A 82 -7.57 -15.71 8.03
CA LYS A 82 -8.38 -14.47 8.06
C LYS A 82 -7.58 -13.18 8.15
N HIS A 83 -6.52 -13.18 8.96
CA HIS A 83 -5.65 -12.03 9.19
C HIS A 83 -4.19 -12.32 8.82
N MET A 84 -3.96 -13.33 7.98
CA MET A 84 -2.62 -13.71 7.57
C MET A 84 -1.99 -12.62 6.68
N TYR A 85 -0.86 -12.09 7.13
CA TYR A 85 -0.05 -11.16 6.36
C TYR A 85 1.26 -11.82 5.96
N ASN A 86 1.39 -12.15 4.69
CA ASN A 86 2.54 -12.85 4.15
C ASN A 86 3.33 -11.98 3.15
N GLN A 87 4.43 -12.54 2.65
CA GLN A 87 5.30 -11.84 1.70
C GLN A 87 4.58 -11.51 0.37
N GLU A 88 3.66 -12.36 -0.07
CA GLU A 88 2.89 -12.13 -1.29
C GLU A 88 1.97 -10.92 -1.13
N THR A 89 1.17 -10.87 -0.06
CA THR A 89 0.31 -9.73 0.28
C THR A 89 1.12 -8.45 0.41
N PHE A 90 2.24 -8.47 1.16
CA PHE A 90 3.14 -7.33 1.30
C PHE A 90 3.66 -6.82 -0.06
N THR A 91 4.08 -7.74 -0.93
CA THR A 91 4.62 -7.39 -2.25
C THR A 91 3.54 -6.79 -3.15
N ARG A 92 2.33 -7.37 -3.13
CA ARG A 92 1.17 -6.88 -3.88
C ARG A 92 0.77 -5.47 -3.47
N GLU A 93 0.68 -5.20 -2.17
CA GLU A 93 0.37 -3.86 -1.64
C GLU A 93 1.44 -2.83 -2.03
N ARG A 94 2.71 -3.23 -2.04
CA ARG A 94 3.80 -2.36 -2.50
C ARG A 94 3.70 -2.01 -3.97
N ILE A 95 3.45 -3.01 -4.83
CA ILE A 95 3.22 -2.79 -6.26
C ILE A 95 2.05 -1.84 -6.46
N GLN A 96 0.95 -2.02 -5.73
CA GLN A 96 -0.21 -1.13 -5.82
C GLN A 96 0.15 0.31 -5.40
N LYS A 97 0.93 0.48 -4.33
CA LYS A 97 1.37 1.79 -3.88
C LYS A 97 2.29 2.47 -4.88
N GLU A 98 3.22 1.73 -5.48
CA GLU A 98 4.14 2.22 -6.52
C GLU A 98 3.36 2.59 -7.79
N ARG A 99 2.36 1.79 -8.19
CA ARG A 99 1.43 2.11 -9.29
C ARG A 99 0.63 3.40 -9.02
N GLU A 100 0.14 3.59 -7.81
CA GLU A 100 -0.60 4.81 -7.46
C GLU A 100 0.31 6.05 -7.48
N GLN A 101 1.56 5.92 -7.05
CA GLN A 101 2.54 7.00 -7.18
C GLN A 101 2.83 7.33 -8.64
N LEU A 102 3.00 6.31 -9.49
CA LEU A 102 3.20 6.48 -10.92
C LEU A 102 1.98 7.18 -11.55
N ARG A 103 0.76 6.78 -11.18
CA ARG A 103 -0.47 7.40 -11.67
C ARG A 103 -0.53 8.89 -11.32
N LYS A 104 -0.18 9.25 -10.08
CA LYS A 104 -0.13 10.67 -9.64
C LYS A 104 0.89 11.48 -10.44
N LEU A 105 2.09 10.93 -10.65
CA LEU A 105 3.12 11.57 -11.46
C LEU A 105 2.67 11.74 -12.92
N SER A 106 2.01 10.73 -13.50
CA SER A 106 1.48 10.80 -14.86
C SER A 106 0.43 11.90 -15.01
N ILE A 107 -0.48 12.03 -14.05
CA ILE A 107 -1.51 13.09 -14.06
C ILE A 107 -0.86 14.47 -13.94
N GLU A 108 0.13 14.63 -13.05
CA GLU A 108 0.84 15.89 -12.89
C GLU A 108 1.61 16.28 -14.16
N ASN A 109 2.29 15.31 -14.79
CA ASN A 109 2.98 15.55 -16.07
C ASN A 109 2.01 15.98 -17.16
N GLN A 110 0.86 15.30 -17.29
CA GLN A 110 -0.19 15.67 -18.25
C GLN A 110 -0.73 17.08 -17.99
N ARG A 111 -0.91 17.45 -16.72
CA ARG A 111 -1.32 18.80 -16.35
C ARG A 111 -0.30 19.86 -16.82
N ILE A 112 0.99 19.62 -16.55
CA ILE A 112 2.06 20.53 -16.96
C ILE A 112 2.11 20.68 -18.49
N GLU A 113 1.97 19.58 -19.23
CA GLU A 113 1.92 19.61 -20.70
C GLU A 113 0.73 20.43 -21.23
N ILE A 114 -0.46 20.27 -20.64
CA ILE A 114 -1.65 21.05 -21.00
C ILE A 114 -1.43 22.55 -20.70
N ASP A 115 -0.91 22.88 -19.51
CA ASP A 115 -0.64 24.28 -19.13
C ASP A 115 0.36 24.95 -20.09
N GLN A 116 1.41 24.23 -20.51
CA GLN A 116 2.38 24.75 -21.48
C GLN A 116 1.72 25.10 -22.83
N ILE A 117 0.83 24.24 -23.31
CA ILE A 117 0.11 24.46 -24.57
C ILE A 117 -0.86 25.62 -24.48
N ILE A 118 -1.65 25.70 -23.42
CA ILE A 118 -2.58 26.82 -23.22
C ILE A 118 -1.79 28.14 -23.28
N ASN A 119 -0.63 28.20 -22.62
CA ASN A 119 0.24 29.38 -22.67
C ASN A 119 0.79 29.67 -24.09
N GLN A 120 1.14 28.65 -24.88
CA GLN A 120 1.56 28.82 -26.28
C GLN A 120 0.43 29.37 -27.17
N CYS A 121 -0.77 28.82 -27.03
CA CYS A 121 -1.95 29.29 -27.74
C CYS A 121 -2.29 30.75 -27.38
N MET A 122 -2.26 31.08 -26.08
CA MET A 122 -2.55 32.43 -25.59
C MET A 122 -1.49 33.46 -26.00
N SER A 123 -0.26 33.04 -26.27
CA SER A 123 0.83 33.90 -26.74
C SER A 123 0.87 34.06 -28.27
N GLY A 124 -0.05 33.43 -29.01
CA GLY A 124 -0.14 33.55 -30.47
C GLY A 124 0.98 32.83 -31.23
N THR A 125 1.67 31.90 -30.57
CA THR A 125 2.67 31.04 -31.23
C THR A 125 1.96 29.93 -32.03
N ASN A 126 2.55 29.52 -33.17
CA ASN A 126 1.90 28.60 -34.09
C ASN A 126 1.81 27.20 -33.46
N PHE A 127 0.59 26.72 -33.19
CA PHE A 127 0.34 25.47 -32.48
C PHE A 127 0.42 24.26 -33.43
N ASP A 128 1.38 23.35 -33.18
CA ASP A 128 1.55 22.13 -33.97
C ASP A 128 0.55 21.05 -33.54
N PHE A 129 -0.58 20.98 -34.24
CA PHE A 129 -1.63 19.99 -34.04
C PHE A 129 -1.17 18.55 -34.31
N GLN A 130 -0.18 18.35 -35.18
CA GLN A 130 0.15 17.04 -35.73
C GLN A 130 1.00 16.23 -34.73
N ASN A 131 1.86 16.91 -33.97
CA ASN A 131 2.67 16.31 -32.92
C ASN A 131 1.93 16.11 -31.58
N ASN A 132 0.72 16.65 -31.40
CA ASN A 132 -0.01 16.67 -30.13
C ASN A 132 -1.33 15.87 -30.12
N LEU A 133 -1.57 14.99 -31.11
CA LEU A 133 -2.81 14.20 -31.25
C LEU A 133 -3.12 13.26 -30.07
N ASN A 134 -2.11 12.61 -29.50
CA ASN A 134 -2.29 11.78 -28.29
C ASN A 134 -2.70 12.62 -27.07
N LEU A 135 -2.37 13.91 -27.08
CA LEU A 135 -2.65 14.85 -25.99
C LEU A 135 -4.06 15.43 -26.08
N LEU A 136 -4.59 15.64 -27.30
CA LEU A 136 -6.00 15.99 -27.52
C LEU A 136 -6.96 14.92 -27.01
N ASN A 137 -6.59 13.64 -27.14
CA ASN A 137 -7.35 12.53 -26.55
C ASN A 137 -7.35 12.58 -25.01
N ASN A 138 -6.28 13.07 -24.37
CA ASN A 138 -6.25 13.27 -22.92
C ASN A 138 -7.10 14.47 -22.48
N VAL A 139 -7.10 15.56 -23.27
CA VAL A 139 -7.97 16.73 -23.03
C VAL A 139 -9.44 16.33 -23.09
N ASP A 140 -9.81 15.50 -24.05
CA ASP A 140 -11.17 14.96 -24.16
C ASP A 140 -11.58 14.15 -22.92
N VAL A 141 -10.70 13.27 -22.41
CA VAL A 141 -10.96 12.51 -21.17
C VAL A 141 -11.14 13.45 -19.95
N VAL A 142 -10.29 14.47 -19.82
CA VAL A 142 -10.36 15.43 -18.70
C VAL A 142 -11.63 16.30 -18.80
N LEU A 143 -11.99 16.77 -19.99
CA LEU A 143 -13.23 17.52 -20.21
C LEU A 143 -14.46 16.70 -19.87
N ARG A 144 -14.50 15.41 -20.27
CA ARG A 144 -15.60 14.51 -19.89
C ARG A 144 -15.71 14.34 -18.37
N GLN A 145 -14.58 14.18 -17.66
CA GLN A 145 -14.57 14.09 -16.19
C GLN A 145 -15.06 15.39 -15.54
N ASN A 146 -14.60 16.55 -16.00
CA ASN A 146 -15.04 17.84 -15.47
C ASN A 146 -16.53 18.09 -15.72
N ILE A 147 -17.04 17.72 -16.90
CA ILE A 147 -18.48 17.77 -17.21
C ILE A 147 -19.27 16.85 -16.26
N GLN A 148 -18.77 15.65 -15.98
CA GLN A 148 -19.40 14.74 -15.01
C GLN A 148 -19.43 15.33 -13.60
N GLU A 149 -18.32 15.89 -13.11
CA GLU A 149 -18.28 16.53 -11.79
C GLU A 149 -19.24 17.73 -11.70
N ILE A 150 -19.28 18.58 -12.73
CA ILE A 150 -20.21 19.72 -12.80
C ILE A 150 -21.66 19.21 -12.75
N ASN A 151 -21.99 18.15 -13.51
CA ASN A 151 -23.33 17.57 -13.51
C ASN A 151 -23.71 16.98 -12.15
N ILE A 152 -22.80 16.24 -11.49
CA ILE A 152 -23.03 15.74 -10.13
C ILE A 152 -23.34 16.92 -9.20
N ARG A 153 -22.55 17.99 -9.27
CA ARG A 153 -22.72 19.17 -8.40
C ARG A 153 -24.03 19.91 -8.68
N ILE A 154 -24.40 20.07 -9.95
CA ILE A 154 -25.70 20.63 -10.36
C ILE A 154 -26.85 19.79 -9.81
N ASN A 155 -26.79 18.46 -9.93
CA ASN A 155 -27.84 17.57 -9.43
C ASN A 155 -27.95 17.59 -7.90
N THR A 156 -26.80 17.68 -7.22
CA THR A 156 -26.75 17.83 -5.76
C THR A 156 -27.40 19.15 -5.31
N LEU A 157 -27.14 20.24 -6.04
CA LEU A 157 -27.75 21.55 -5.78
C LEU A 157 -29.24 21.62 -6.15
N LYS A 158 -29.68 20.81 -7.12
CA LYS A 158 -31.10 20.68 -7.51
C LYS A 158 -31.92 19.80 -6.57
N GLY A 159 -31.30 19.13 -5.60
CA GLY A 159 -32.00 18.34 -4.57
C GLY A 159 -32.57 17.00 -5.04
N GLU A 160 -32.12 16.47 -6.18
CA GLU A 160 -32.57 15.16 -6.67
C GLU A 160 -31.82 14.03 -5.94
N ASN A 161 -32.45 13.47 -4.90
CA ASN A 161 -32.08 12.18 -4.32
C ASN A 161 -32.57 11.06 -5.24
N PHE A 162 -31.67 10.19 -5.71
CA PHE A 162 -32.07 8.96 -6.41
C PHE A 162 -32.75 7.98 -5.42
N PRO A 163 -33.90 7.38 -5.78
CA PRO A 163 -34.53 6.37 -4.94
C PRO A 163 -33.66 5.11 -4.83
N GLN A 164 -33.50 4.63 -3.59
CA GLN A 164 -32.90 3.34 -3.29
C GLN A 164 -33.76 2.24 -3.91
N ASN A 165 -33.21 1.47 -4.85
CA ASN A 165 -33.83 0.24 -5.33
C ASN A 165 -33.96 -0.75 -4.16
N THR A 166 -35.17 -0.89 -3.63
CA THR A 166 -35.56 -2.01 -2.77
C THR A 166 -35.98 -3.17 -3.68
N PRO A 167 -35.46 -4.40 -3.51
CA PRO A 167 -36.02 -5.57 -4.17
C PRO A 167 -37.32 -5.93 -3.44
N MET A 168 -38.47 -5.76 -4.11
CA MET A 168 -39.73 -6.38 -3.72
C MET A 168 -39.74 -7.80 -4.28
N GLY A 169 -39.88 -8.78 -3.38
CA GLY A 169 -39.93 -10.19 -3.70
C GLY A 169 -41.18 -10.59 -4.49
N GLY A 170 -41.02 -11.71 -5.18
CA GLY A 170 -42.03 -12.64 -5.65
C GLY A 170 -41.39 -14.03 -5.63
#